data_AF-A0A436VBR8-F1
#
_entry.id   AF-A0A436VBR8-F1
#
_cell.length_a   1.000
_cell.length_b   1.000
_cell.length_c   1.000
_cell.angle_alpha   90.00
_cell.angle_beta   90.00
_cell.angle_gamma   90.00
#
_symmetry.space_group_name_H-M   'P 1'
#
loop_
_entity.id
_entity.type
_entity.pdbx_description
1 polymer ?
#
loop_
_entity_poly.entity_id
_entity_poly.type
_entity_poly.pdbx_seq_one_letter_code
_entity_poly.pdbx_strand_id
1 'polypeptide(L)'
;GNYADLSAIPEEQLRLIAATPSAALGSTRDKPDAAYCEVILNGLKKIGADAFIYIGGNDTSGTQQILTDAAGGTIAFVHAPKTIDNDLEENDHTPGFISAAEFVAGAFLSVDLDFRALPGIYVGIVMGRHAGFLTAAAAAWQLDPDSGPHLVYVPERAFSAKRFIDDVRATLDRHKRCIVAVSEGVSTADGKALVESLVPPEKLERDQHGNVKLSGSDLTAALERALAEGLPGKRARVDALGYMPRGYIGAINAVDAKEAFDAGAFAVEVAGQGGGSVALQHDGSKTVLKKVPL
;
A
#
# COMPACT_ATOMS: atom_id res chain seq x y z
N GLY A 1 11.91 21.23 16.90
CA GLY A 1 12.33 20.14 16.01
C GLY A 1 13.00 20.72 14.79
N ASN A 2 13.16 19.90 13.77
CA ASN A 2 13.56 20.32 12.43
C ASN A 2 12.29 20.67 11.65
N TYR A 3 12.07 21.95 11.35
CA TYR A 3 10.87 22.43 10.66
C TYR A 3 11.26 23.02 9.30
N ALA A 4 10.43 22.79 8.29
CA ALA A 4 10.53 23.45 6.98
C ALA A 4 9.44 24.52 6.88
N ASP A 5 9.83 25.76 6.55
CA ASP A 5 8.88 26.85 6.30
C ASP A 5 8.43 26.81 4.84
N LEU A 6 7.23 26.25 4.61
CA LEU A 6 6.65 26.13 3.27
C LEU A 6 6.06 27.45 2.77
N SER A 7 5.83 28.44 3.65
CA SER A 7 5.27 29.75 3.26
C SER A 7 6.27 30.59 2.45
N ALA A 8 7.57 30.30 2.62
CA ALA A 8 8.64 30.92 1.87
C ALA A 8 8.85 30.30 0.47
N ILE A 9 8.17 29.19 0.15
CA ILE A 9 8.30 28.48 -1.12
C ILE A 9 7.27 29.03 -2.12
N PRO A 10 7.68 29.48 -3.33
CA PRO A 10 6.74 29.95 -4.34
C PRO A 10 5.71 28.87 -4.74
N GLU A 11 4.48 29.28 -5.04
CA GLU A 11 3.41 28.34 -5.43
C GLU A 11 3.83 27.46 -6.62
N GLU A 12 4.49 28.02 -7.63
CA GLU A 12 5.00 27.25 -8.78
C GLU A 12 5.89 26.08 -8.34
N GLN A 13 6.77 26.30 -7.36
CA GLN A 13 7.63 25.25 -6.83
C GLN A 13 6.85 24.23 -6.00
N LEU A 14 5.83 24.66 -5.24
CA LEU A 14 4.91 23.74 -4.55
C LEU A 14 4.12 22.86 -5.56
N ARG A 15 3.72 23.41 -6.71
CA ARG A 15 3.07 22.65 -7.78
C ARG A 15 4.01 21.62 -8.41
N LEU A 16 5.30 21.95 -8.58
CA LEU A 16 6.30 20.98 -9.03
C LEU A 16 6.50 19.85 -8.02
N ILE A 17 6.52 20.17 -6.72
CA ILE A 17 6.56 19.17 -5.65
C ILE A 17 5.33 18.27 -5.71
N ALA A 18 4.13 18.83 -5.85
CA ALA A 18 2.89 18.07 -5.95
C ALA A 18 2.85 17.13 -7.17
N ALA A 19 3.57 17.46 -8.25
CA ALA A 19 3.72 16.63 -9.44
C ALA A 19 4.87 15.61 -9.34
N THR A 20 5.58 15.55 -8.21
CA THR A 20 6.72 14.65 -8.01
C THR A 20 6.32 13.50 -7.07
N PRO A 21 6.55 12.22 -7.42
CA PRO A 21 6.28 11.09 -6.55
C PRO A 21 7.08 11.13 -5.25
N SER A 22 6.67 10.30 -4.29
CA SER A 22 7.27 10.18 -2.95
C SER A 22 6.94 11.36 -2.03
N ALA A 23 7.62 11.45 -0.88
CA ALA A 23 7.36 12.45 0.15
C ALA A 23 8.51 13.47 0.23
N ALA A 24 8.28 14.70 -0.27
CA ALA A 24 9.31 15.74 -0.32
C ALA A 24 9.79 16.21 1.07
N LEU A 25 8.94 16.11 2.10
CA LEU A 25 9.27 16.46 3.49
C LEU A 25 9.91 15.29 4.26
N GLY A 26 10.11 14.14 3.59
CA GLY A 26 10.48 12.89 4.24
C GLY A 26 9.29 12.17 4.86
N SER A 27 9.56 11.02 5.48
CA SER A 27 8.57 10.16 6.12
C SER A 27 9.21 9.44 7.31
N THR A 28 8.40 9.05 8.29
CA THR A 28 8.80 8.13 9.36
C THR A 28 7.93 6.86 9.33
N ARG A 29 8.36 5.83 10.04
CA ARG A 29 7.56 4.63 10.39
C ARG A 29 7.43 4.45 11.91
N ASP A 30 7.86 5.45 12.68
CA ASP A 30 7.77 5.40 14.13
C ASP A 30 6.29 5.44 14.52
N LYS A 31 5.87 4.47 15.34
CA LYS A 31 4.56 4.49 15.97
C LYS A 31 4.65 5.29 17.25
N PRO A 32 3.99 6.46 17.37
CA PRO A 32 4.11 7.29 18.56
C PRO A 32 3.49 6.60 19.75
N ASP A 33 4.29 6.41 20.80
CA ASP A 33 3.79 6.12 22.13
C ASP A 33 3.36 7.43 22.82
N ALA A 34 2.89 7.33 24.06
CA ALA A 34 2.47 8.50 24.83
C ALA A 34 3.59 9.54 24.98
N ALA A 35 4.83 9.10 25.24
CA ALA A 35 5.98 9.99 25.41
C ALA A 35 6.32 10.72 24.11
N TYR A 36 6.26 10.02 22.97
CA TYR A 36 6.48 10.64 21.67
C TYR A 36 5.33 11.61 21.32
N CYS A 37 4.08 11.27 21.66
CA CYS A 37 2.96 12.20 21.51
C CYS A 37 3.18 13.50 22.30
N GLU A 38 3.70 13.43 23.53
CA GLU A 38 4.06 14.62 24.31
C GLU A 38 5.14 15.47 23.62
N VAL A 39 6.15 14.84 23.03
CA VAL A 39 7.19 15.53 22.26
C VAL A 39 6.59 16.28 21.06
N ILE A 40 5.68 15.64 20.33
CA ILE A 40 4.96 16.26 19.20
C ILE A 40 4.16 17.47 19.70
N LEU A 41 3.34 17.30 20.74
CA LEU A 41 2.50 18.37 21.29
C LEU A 41 3.32 19.57 21.79
N ASN A 42 4.41 19.32 22.50
CA ASN A 42 5.31 20.38 22.96
C ASN A 42 5.96 21.11 21.78
N GLY A 43 6.31 20.38 20.72
CA GLY A 43 6.81 20.94 19.48
C GLY A 43 5.80 21.87 18.79
N LEU A 44 4.54 21.44 18.70
CA LEU A 44 3.45 22.21 18.10
C LEU A 44 3.10 23.46 18.92
N LYS A 45 3.01 23.33 20.26
CA LYS A 45 2.78 24.46 21.17
C LYS A 45 3.89 25.50 21.09
N LYS A 46 5.15 25.06 20.99
CA LYS A 46 6.31 25.96 20.91
C LYS A 46 6.28 26.88 19.68
N ILE A 47 5.74 26.39 18.55
CA ILE A 47 5.62 27.18 17.32
C ILE A 47 4.27 27.91 17.21
N GLY A 48 3.38 27.76 18.20
CA GLY A 48 2.05 28.35 18.17
C GLY A 48 1.14 27.78 17.08
N ALA A 49 1.22 26.47 16.81
CA ALA A 49 0.41 25.85 15.77
C ALA A 49 -1.08 25.80 16.15
N ASP A 50 -1.94 26.26 15.25
CA ASP A 50 -3.40 26.14 15.38
C ASP A 50 -3.93 24.77 14.95
N ALA A 51 -3.20 24.08 14.06
CA ALA A 51 -3.58 22.79 13.51
C ALA A 51 -2.39 21.88 13.22
N PHE A 52 -2.63 20.57 13.21
CA PHE A 52 -1.70 19.53 12.79
C PHE A 52 -2.37 18.57 11.81
N ILE A 53 -2.03 18.71 10.53
CA ILE A 53 -2.47 17.82 9.45
C ILE A 53 -1.44 16.70 9.29
N TYR A 54 -1.82 15.48 9.64
CA TYR A 54 -0.95 14.31 9.56
C TYR A 54 -1.36 13.40 8.40
N ILE A 55 -0.48 13.28 7.42
CA ILE A 55 -0.72 12.54 6.18
C ILE A 55 -0.24 11.10 6.34
N GLY A 56 -1.12 10.12 6.17
CA GLY A 56 -0.70 8.72 6.29
C GLY A 56 -1.81 7.69 6.24
N GLY A 57 -1.48 6.49 6.71
CA GLY A 57 -2.38 5.33 6.74
C GLY A 57 -2.87 5.00 8.14
N ASN A 58 -3.18 3.73 8.40
CA ASN A 58 -3.78 3.25 9.64
C ASN A 58 -3.05 3.71 10.93
N ASP A 59 -1.71 3.59 10.98
CA ASP A 59 -0.94 4.02 12.16
C ASP A 59 -1.01 5.54 12.41
N THR A 60 -1.17 6.33 11.35
CA THR A 60 -1.31 7.78 11.41
C THR A 60 -2.68 8.16 11.99
N SER A 61 -3.77 7.51 11.55
CA SER A 61 -5.11 7.71 12.11
C SER A 61 -5.15 7.38 13.61
N GLY A 62 -4.60 6.23 14.01
CA GLY A 62 -4.58 5.83 15.42
C GLY A 62 -3.80 6.79 16.33
N THR A 63 -2.74 7.41 15.80
CA THR A 63 -1.96 8.44 16.53
C THR A 63 -2.77 9.72 16.76
N GLN A 64 -3.56 10.13 15.76
CA GLN A 64 -4.29 11.39 15.79
C GLN A 64 -5.29 11.47 16.96
N GLN A 65 -5.96 10.37 17.28
CA GLN A 65 -6.88 10.32 18.42
C GLN A 65 -6.15 10.58 19.75
N ILE A 66 -4.99 9.95 19.95
CA ILE A 66 -4.16 10.13 21.16
C ILE A 66 -3.72 11.59 21.31
N LEU A 67 -3.27 12.21 20.21
CA LEU A 67 -2.84 13.61 20.21
C LEU A 67 -4.00 14.58 20.49
N THR A 68 -5.17 14.31 19.92
CA THR A 68 -6.38 15.12 20.11
C THR A 68 -6.78 15.17 21.58
N ASP A 69 -6.83 14.00 22.22
CA ASP A 69 -7.21 13.88 23.63
C ASP A 69 -6.20 14.60 24.54
N ALA A 70 -4.91 14.47 24.24
CA ALA A 70 -3.83 15.09 25.02
C ALA A 70 -3.68 16.61 24.80
N ALA A 71 -4.17 17.15 23.68
CA ALA A 71 -4.09 18.59 23.39
C ALA A 71 -5.21 19.42 24.04
N GLY A 72 -6.27 18.78 24.53
CA GLY A 72 -7.38 19.46 25.22
C GLY A 72 -8.09 20.51 24.36
N GLY A 73 -8.14 20.30 23.03
CA GLY A 73 -8.84 21.18 22.08
C GLY A 73 -8.11 22.48 21.72
N THR A 74 -6.84 22.63 22.09
CA THR A 74 -6.05 23.85 21.75
C THR A 74 -5.47 23.84 20.33
N ILE A 75 -5.41 22.67 19.69
CA ILE A 75 -4.87 22.44 18.35
C ILE A 75 -5.84 21.53 17.62
N ALA A 76 -6.18 21.86 16.37
CA ALA A 76 -7.01 20.99 15.53
C ALA A 76 -6.16 19.87 14.92
N PHE A 77 -6.52 18.62 15.18
CA PHE A 77 -5.84 17.44 14.63
C PHE A 77 -6.62 16.93 13.42
N VAL A 78 -5.95 16.86 12.27
CA VAL A 78 -6.55 16.36 11.02
C VAL A 78 -5.77 15.19 10.46
N HIS A 79 -6.44 14.07 10.21
CA HIS A 79 -5.89 12.97 9.42
C HIS A 79 -6.18 13.21 7.94
N ALA A 80 -5.13 13.23 7.12
CA ALA A 80 -5.24 13.28 5.66
C ALA A 80 -4.88 11.90 5.09
N PRO A 81 -5.81 11.20 4.41
CA PRO A 81 -5.66 9.80 4.06
C PRO A 81 -4.60 9.64 2.97
N LYS A 82 -3.71 8.68 3.17
CA LYS A 82 -2.70 8.26 2.20
C LYS A 82 -2.36 6.78 2.41
N THR A 83 -2.72 5.93 1.47
CA THR A 83 -2.23 4.55 1.40
C THR A 83 -2.39 4.01 -0.02
N ILE A 84 -1.46 3.16 -0.45
CA ILE A 84 -1.60 2.40 -1.70
C ILE A 84 -2.28 1.06 -1.47
N ASP A 85 -2.47 0.66 -0.20
CA ASP A 85 -3.07 -0.62 0.16
C ASP A 85 -4.62 -0.55 0.13
N ASN A 86 -5.17 0.68 0.06
CA ASN A 86 -6.61 0.98 0.03
C ASN A 86 -7.38 0.40 1.23
N ASP A 87 -6.75 0.40 2.40
CA ASP A 87 -7.18 -0.31 3.61
C ASP A 87 -7.57 0.64 4.76
N LEU A 88 -7.87 1.90 4.44
CA LEU A 88 -8.43 2.84 5.41
C LEU A 88 -9.95 2.73 5.44
N GLU A 89 -10.52 2.56 6.62
CA GLU A 89 -11.97 2.60 6.81
C GLU A 89 -12.56 3.96 6.41
N GLU A 90 -13.87 4.00 6.18
CA GLU A 90 -14.62 5.17 5.70
C GLU A 90 -14.26 5.68 4.30
N ASN A 91 -13.27 5.09 3.62
CA ASN A 91 -12.84 5.46 2.28
C ASN A 91 -13.27 4.39 1.26
N ASP A 92 -13.87 4.80 0.15
CA ASP A 92 -14.07 3.92 -1.01
C ASP A 92 -12.73 3.67 -1.73
N HIS A 93 -11.89 4.70 -1.77
CA HIS A 93 -10.49 4.59 -2.16
C HIS A 93 -9.64 5.68 -1.52
N THR A 94 -8.32 5.49 -1.55
CA THR A 94 -7.38 6.40 -0.89
C THR A 94 -6.36 7.00 -1.87
N PRO A 95 -5.92 8.25 -1.66
CA PRO A 95 -4.88 8.87 -2.47
C PRO A 95 -3.62 7.99 -2.61
N GLY A 96 -3.20 7.79 -3.86
CA GLY A 96 -2.07 6.97 -4.28
C GLY A 96 -2.46 5.56 -4.75
N PHE A 97 -3.64 5.04 -4.36
CA PHE A 97 -4.06 3.70 -4.73
C PHE A 97 -4.23 3.54 -6.24
N ILE A 98 -4.94 4.46 -6.90
CA ILE A 98 -5.27 4.35 -8.32
C ILE A 98 -3.99 4.34 -9.16
N SER A 99 -3.03 5.25 -8.89
CA SER A 99 -1.75 5.27 -9.62
C SER A 99 -0.95 3.97 -9.43
N ALA A 100 -0.91 3.46 -8.19
CA ALA A 100 -0.25 2.19 -7.90
C ALA A 100 -0.94 1.00 -8.58
N ALA A 101 -2.28 0.99 -8.59
CA ALA A 101 -3.11 -0.02 -9.23
C ALA A 101 -2.89 -0.04 -10.75
N GLU A 102 -2.82 1.12 -11.41
CA GLU A 102 -2.51 1.21 -12.85
C GLU A 102 -1.12 0.67 -13.17
N PHE A 103 -0.12 1.01 -12.35
CA PHE A 103 1.21 0.43 -12.52
C PHE A 103 1.18 -1.09 -12.41
N VAL A 104 0.53 -1.63 -11.37
CA VAL A 104 0.46 -3.09 -11.14
C VAL A 104 -0.29 -3.76 -12.29
N ALA A 105 -1.46 -3.26 -12.70
CA ALA A 105 -2.22 -3.80 -13.82
C ALA A 105 -1.40 -3.81 -15.12
N GLY A 106 -0.71 -2.71 -15.42
CA GLY A 106 0.16 -2.60 -16.59
C GLY A 106 1.35 -3.55 -16.55
N ALA A 107 1.98 -3.71 -15.38
CA ALA A 107 3.08 -4.64 -15.19
C ALA A 107 2.65 -6.09 -15.45
N PHE A 108 1.53 -6.52 -14.87
CA PHE A 108 1.03 -7.89 -15.06
C PHE A 108 0.57 -8.18 -16.48
N LEU A 109 -0.11 -7.23 -17.14
CA LEU A 109 -0.45 -7.36 -18.55
C LEU A 109 0.81 -7.49 -19.42
N SER A 110 1.82 -6.64 -19.18
CA SER A 110 3.08 -6.66 -19.93
C SER A 110 3.81 -8.00 -19.77
N VAL A 111 3.86 -8.52 -18.55
CA VAL A 111 4.44 -9.84 -18.26
C VAL A 111 3.65 -10.96 -18.94
N ASP A 112 2.32 -10.91 -18.93
CA ASP A 112 1.51 -11.91 -19.62
C ASP A 112 1.79 -11.93 -21.13
N LEU A 113 1.89 -10.76 -21.75
CA LEU A 113 2.21 -10.62 -23.18
C LEU A 113 3.58 -11.21 -23.52
N ASP A 114 4.60 -11.00 -22.68
CA ASP A 114 5.93 -11.62 -22.85
C ASP A 114 5.87 -13.16 -22.70
N PHE A 115 5.13 -13.64 -21.70
CA PHE A 115 4.98 -15.07 -21.44
C PHE A 115 4.10 -15.79 -22.48
N ARG A 116 3.34 -15.06 -23.30
CA ARG A 116 2.72 -15.63 -24.52
C ARG A 116 3.77 -16.01 -25.57
N ALA A 117 4.89 -15.29 -25.65
CA ALA A 117 5.98 -15.56 -26.58
C ALA A 117 6.91 -16.68 -26.09
N LEU A 118 7.22 -16.69 -24.79
CA LEU A 118 8.01 -17.76 -24.17
C LEU A 118 7.30 -18.26 -22.89
N PRO A 119 6.54 -19.36 -22.98
CA PRO A 119 5.74 -19.85 -21.86
C PRO A 119 6.56 -20.26 -20.63
N GLY A 120 5.92 -20.17 -19.48
CA GLY A 120 6.50 -20.47 -18.17
C GLY A 120 5.58 -20.06 -17.04
N ILE A 121 6.12 -20.04 -15.83
CA ILE A 121 5.45 -19.57 -14.62
C ILE A 121 6.07 -18.23 -14.22
N TYR A 122 5.23 -17.22 -14.02
CA TYR A 122 5.61 -15.96 -13.41
C TYR A 122 4.82 -15.75 -12.13
N VAL A 123 5.48 -15.34 -11.07
CA VAL A 123 4.85 -14.91 -9.82
C VAL A 123 5.32 -13.51 -9.48
N GLY A 124 4.39 -12.56 -9.50
CA GLY A 124 4.64 -11.19 -9.06
C GLY A 124 4.15 -10.98 -7.63
N ILE A 125 5.07 -10.64 -6.72
CA ILE A 125 4.72 -10.24 -5.35
C ILE A 125 4.36 -8.75 -5.34
N VAL A 126 3.14 -8.46 -4.87
CA VAL A 126 2.54 -7.12 -4.82
C VAL A 126 2.43 -6.67 -3.37
N MET A 127 2.63 -5.36 -3.12
CA MET A 127 2.39 -4.77 -1.79
C MET A 127 0.91 -4.93 -1.37
N GLY A 128 0.67 -4.88 -0.05
CA GLY A 128 -0.66 -5.07 0.54
C GLY A 128 -0.60 -6.04 1.70
N ARG A 129 -0.09 -5.59 2.85
CA ARG A 129 0.19 -6.47 4.01
C ARG A 129 -1.08 -7.04 4.65
N HIS A 130 -2.12 -6.22 4.76
CA HIS A 130 -3.35 -6.57 5.46
C HIS A 130 -4.56 -6.66 4.54
N ALA A 131 -4.48 -6.06 3.35
CA ALA A 131 -5.56 -6.03 2.36
C ALA A 131 -5.04 -6.36 0.96
N GLY A 132 -5.89 -7.00 0.16
CA GLY A 132 -5.61 -7.50 -1.16
C GLY A 132 -5.97 -6.56 -2.31
N PHE A 133 -6.45 -5.35 -2.05
CA PHE A 133 -6.97 -4.44 -3.10
C PHE A 133 -5.95 -4.19 -4.20
N LEU A 134 -4.71 -3.84 -3.86
CA LEU A 134 -3.65 -3.59 -4.84
C LEU A 134 -3.24 -4.86 -5.60
N THR A 135 -3.26 -6.02 -4.93
CA THR A 135 -3.00 -7.31 -5.59
C THR A 135 -4.12 -7.69 -6.54
N ALA A 136 -5.38 -7.43 -6.17
CA ALA A 136 -6.54 -7.66 -7.01
C ALA A 136 -6.54 -6.76 -8.25
N ALA A 137 -6.04 -5.53 -8.13
CA ALA A 137 -5.89 -4.61 -9.25
C ALA A 137 -4.97 -5.14 -10.37
N ALA A 138 -4.10 -6.12 -10.10
CA ALA A 138 -3.30 -6.79 -11.14
C ALA A 138 -4.14 -7.39 -12.28
N ALA A 139 -5.40 -7.74 -12.02
CA ALA A 139 -6.33 -8.26 -13.02
C ALA A 139 -7.10 -7.18 -13.79
N ALA A 140 -7.01 -5.90 -13.42
CA ALA A 140 -7.88 -4.84 -13.92
C ALA A 140 -7.76 -4.61 -15.44
N TRP A 141 -6.60 -4.88 -16.03
CA TRP A 141 -6.32 -4.67 -17.46
C TRP A 141 -6.22 -5.98 -18.26
N GLN A 142 -6.82 -7.06 -17.76
CA GLN A 142 -6.98 -8.28 -18.57
C GLN A 142 -7.73 -7.96 -19.87
N LEU A 143 -7.18 -8.41 -21.01
CA LEU A 143 -7.75 -8.12 -22.33
C LEU A 143 -8.90 -9.08 -22.65
N ASP A 144 -8.77 -10.34 -22.23
CA ASP A 144 -9.69 -11.42 -22.51
C ASP A 144 -9.64 -12.48 -21.38
N PRO A 145 -10.56 -13.45 -21.34
CA PRO A 145 -10.57 -14.51 -20.32
C PRO A 145 -9.32 -15.42 -20.31
N ASP A 146 -8.47 -15.35 -21.33
CA ASP A 146 -7.20 -16.08 -21.41
C ASP A 146 -6.00 -15.23 -20.95
N SER A 147 -6.16 -13.92 -20.69
CA SER A 147 -5.12 -13.02 -20.19
C SER A 147 -4.74 -13.31 -18.73
N GLY A 148 -3.44 -13.21 -18.44
CA GLY A 148 -2.93 -13.16 -17.06
C GLY A 148 -3.25 -11.83 -16.36
N PRO A 149 -3.15 -11.76 -15.01
CA PRO A 149 -2.83 -12.85 -14.10
C PRO A 149 -3.94 -13.92 -14.08
N HIS A 150 -3.54 -15.19 -14.19
CA HIS A 150 -4.46 -16.32 -14.18
C HIS A 150 -4.88 -16.68 -12.75
N LEU A 151 -4.00 -16.40 -11.79
CA LEU A 151 -4.21 -16.67 -10.37
C LEU A 151 -3.90 -15.42 -9.56
N VAL A 152 -4.74 -15.14 -8.56
CA VAL A 152 -4.60 -14.00 -7.65
C VAL A 152 -4.71 -14.52 -6.20
N TYR A 153 -3.68 -14.29 -5.40
CA TYR A 153 -3.61 -14.68 -3.99
C TYR A 153 -3.54 -13.44 -3.10
N VAL A 154 -4.55 -13.26 -2.26
CA VAL A 154 -4.77 -12.08 -1.42
C VAL A 154 -4.71 -12.45 0.07
N PRO A 155 -4.38 -11.53 0.98
CA PRO A 155 -4.20 -11.83 2.40
C PRO A 155 -5.49 -12.29 3.10
N GLU A 156 -6.67 -11.94 2.55
CA GLU A 156 -7.98 -12.31 3.08
C GLU A 156 -8.26 -13.82 2.98
N ARG A 157 -7.47 -14.58 2.21
CA ARG A 157 -7.62 -16.03 2.07
C ARG A 157 -6.35 -16.76 2.43
N ALA A 158 -6.46 -17.72 3.35
CA ALA A 158 -5.34 -18.55 3.78
C ALA A 158 -4.62 -19.22 2.59
N PHE A 159 -3.32 -18.99 2.53
CA PHE A 159 -2.40 -19.59 1.58
C PHE A 159 -2.15 -21.07 1.92
N SER A 160 -2.09 -21.89 0.88
CA SER A 160 -1.72 -23.30 0.98
C SER A 160 -0.76 -23.63 -0.14
N ALA A 161 0.48 -24.00 0.21
CA ALA A 161 1.51 -24.34 -0.78
C ALA A 161 1.05 -25.49 -1.69
N LYS A 162 0.39 -26.51 -1.14
CA LYS A 162 -0.16 -27.61 -1.92
C LYS A 162 -1.18 -27.11 -2.96
N ARG A 163 -2.17 -26.32 -2.50
CA ARG A 163 -3.19 -25.75 -3.38
C ARG A 163 -2.57 -24.86 -4.46
N PHE A 164 -1.63 -24.01 -4.07
CA PHE A 164 -0.89 -23.15 -5.00
C PHE A 164 -0.22 -23.94 -6.12
N ILE A 165 0.50 -25.02 -5.79
CA ILE A 165 1.12 -25.89 -6.80
C ILE A 165 0.09 -26.58 -7.69
N ASP A 166 -1.03 -27.04 -7.12
CA ASP A 166 -2.10 -27.68 -7.88
C ASP A 166 -2.79 -26.68 -8.84
N ASP A 167 -3.06 -25.45 -8.38
CA ASP A 167 -3.64 -24.36 -9.17
C ASP A 167 -2.70 -23.96 -10.32
N VAL A 168 -1.39 -23.83 -10.06
CA VAL A 168 -0.39 -23.52 -11.09
C VAL A 168 -0.30 -24.65 -12.12
N ARG A 169 -0.34 -25.92 -11.69
CA ARG A 169 -0.33 -27.07 -12.60
C ARG A 169 -1.55 -27.04 -13.54
N ALA A 170 -2.74 -26.87 -12.99
CA ALA A 170 -3.98 -26.80 -13.77
C ALA A 170 -3.97 -25.62 -14.76
N THR A 171 -3.43 -24.48 -14.34
CA THR A 171 -3.30 -23.29 -15.19
C THR A 171 -2.34 -23.54 -16.35
N LEU A 172 -1.19 -24.16 -16.10
CA LEU A 172 -0.24 -24.54 -17.16
C LEU A 172 -0.84 -25.52 -18.16
N ASP A 173 -1.63 -26.49 -17.70
CA ASP A 173 -2.27 -27.46 -18.59
C ASP A 173 -3.24 -26.78 -19.56
N ARG A 174 -3.99 -25.78 -19.07
CA ARG A 174 -4.96 -25.00 -19.85
C ARG A 174 -4.31 -23.96 -20.75
N HIS A 175 -3.46 -23.10 -20.20
CA HIS A 175 -2.97 -21.87 -20.85
C HIS A 175 -1.53 -21.96 -21.35
N LYS A 176 -0.83 -23.07 -21.06
CA LYS A 176 0.61 -23.31 -21.35
C LYS A 176 1.59 -22.38 -20.64
N ARG A 177 1.10 -21.32 -20.01
CA ARG A 177 1.79 -20.37 -19.12
C ARG A 177 0.95 -20.14 -17.87
N CYS A 178 1.55 -19.63 -16.81
CA CYS A 178 0.84 -19.26 -15.59
C CYS A 178 1.41 -17.96 -15.04
N ILE A 179 0.55 -16.96 -14.87
CA ILE A 179 0.90 -15.65 -14.33
C ILE A 179 0.15 -15.51 -13.02
N VAL A 180 0.87 -15.28 -11.93
CA VAL A 180 0.32 -15.24 -10.58
C VAL A 180 0.59 -13.88 -9.95
N ALA A 181 -0.45 -13.20 -9.50
CA ALA A 181 -0.32 -12.07 -8.58
C ALA A 181 -0.47 -12.59 -7.15
N VAL A 182 0.48 -12.27 -6.28
CA VAL A 182 0.44 -12.68 -4.86
C VAL A 182 0.76 -11.49 -3.97
N SER A 183 -0.07 -11.26 -2.97
CA SER A 183 0.19 -10.23 -1.96
C SER A 183 1.38 -10.62 -1.08
N GLU A 184 2.19 -9.66 -0.67
CA GLU A 184 3.23 -9.87 0.36
C GLU A 184 2.65 -10.31 1.72
N GLY A 185 1.37 -10.03 1.96
CA GLY A 185 0.63 -10.30 3.20
C GLY A 185 0.01 -11.69 3.28
N VAL A 186 0.22 -12.58 2.30
CA VAL A 186 -0.36 -13.93 2.36
C VAL A 186 0.13 -14.71 3.58
N SER A 187 -0.82 -15.34 4.27
CA SER A 187 -0.59 -16.11 5.50
C SER A 187 -1.21 -17.49 5.42
N THR A 188 -0.68 -18.45 6.17
CA THR A 188 -1.20 -19.82 6.26
C THR A 188 -2.49 -19.87 7.09
N ALA A 189 -3.18 -21.01 7.11
CA ALA A 189 -4.44 -21.17 7.83
C ALA A 189 -4.32 -20.96 9.35
N ASP A 190 -3.13 -21.17 9.93
CA ASP A 190 -2.80 -20.87 11.33
C ASP A 190 -2.37 -19.40 11.54
N GLY A 191 -2.55 -18.53 10.55
CA GLY A 191 -2.29 -17.09 10.61
C GLY A 191 -0.82 -16.71 10.55
N LYS A 192 0.09 -17.67 10.37
CA LYS A 192 1.52 -17.37 10.24
C LYS A 192 1.81 -16.82 8.86
N ALA A 193 2.69 -15.82 8.78
CA ALA A 193 3.18 -15.37 7.50
C ALA A 193 3.84 -16.54 6.75
N LEU A 194 3.68 -16.61 5.43
CA LEU A 194 4.18 -17.74 4.65
C LEU A 194 5.69 -17.96 4.86
N VAL A 195 6.44 -16.88 5.03
CA VAL A 195 7.88 -16.90 5.38
C VAL A 195 8.15 -17.57 6.72
N GLU A 196 7.33 -17.35 7.74
CA GLU A 196 7.48 -17.98 9.07
C GLU A 196 7.30 -19.51 9.01
N SER A 197 6.48 -19.98 8.07
CA SER A 197 6.26 -21.42 7.89
C SER A 197 7.37 -22.10 7.08
N LEU A 198 8.18 -21.34 6.33
CA LEU A 198 9.15 -21.86 5.36
C LEU A 198 10.61 -21.53 5.71
N VAL A 199 10.86 -20.56 6.59
CA VAL A 199 12.18 -20.12 7.04
C VAL A 199 12.40 -20.54 8.51
N PRO A 200 13.56 -21.13 8.85
CA PRO A 200 13.89 -21.48 10.22
C PRO A 200 13.82 -20.27 11.18
N PRO A 201 13.34 -20.44 12.43
CA PRO A 201 13.14 -19.32 13.37
C PRO A 201 14.36 -18.43 13.58
N GLU A 202 15.56 -19.00 13.47
CA GLU A 202 16.86 -18.35 13.64
C GLU A 202 17.18 -17.31 12.56
N LYS A 203 16.47 -17.33 11.43
CA LYS A 203 16.64 -16.38 10.31
C LYS A 203 15.48 -15.38 10.18
N LEU A 204 14.49 -15.45 11.07
CA LEU A 204 13.36 -14.53 11.07
C LEU A 204 13.75 -13.24 11.80
N GLU A 205 14.01 -12.17 11.06
CA GLU A 205 14.05 -10.83 11.65
C GLU A 205 12.64 -10.38 12.00
N ARG A 206 12.46 -9.75 13.16
CA ARG A 206 11.24 -9.04 13.52
C ARG A 206 11.51 -7.54 13.53
N ASP A 207 10.56 -6.75 13.07
CA ASP A 207 10.65 -5.31 13.19
C ASP A 207 10.40 -4.86 14.64
N GLN A 208 10.52 -3.55 14.89
CA GLN A 208 10.34 -2.97 16.22
C GLN A 208 8.90 -3.13 16.77
N HIS A 209 7.97 -3.61 15.94
CA HIS A 209 6.57 -3.83 16.28
C HIS A 209 6.25 -5.30 16.56
N GLY A 210 7.26 -6.17 16.54
CA GLY A 210 7.10 -7.62 16.75
C GLY A 210 6.55 -8.37 15.54
N ASN A 211 6.30 -7.68 14.43
CA ASN A 211 5.94 -8.31 13.17
C ASN A 211 7.17 -8.95 12.56
N VAL A 212 7.01 -10.09 11.88
CA VAL A 212 8.11 -10.61 11.06
C VAL A 212 8.41 -9.61 9.96
N LYS A 213 9.68 -9.21 9.93
CA LYS A 213 10.25 -8.35 8.92
C LYS A 213 10.40 -9.18 7.66
N LEU A 214 9.28 -9.32 6.96
CA LEU A 214 9.22 -9.90 5.64
C LEU A 214 10.07 -9.02 4.72
N SER A 215 11.32 -9.41 4.50
CA SER A 215 12.03 -8.86 3.36
C SER A 215 11.37 -9.43 2.11
N GLY A 216 11.13 -8.62 1.07
CA GLY A 216 10.58 -9.12 -0.19
C GLY A 216 11.37 -10.32 -0.74
N SER A 217 12.66 -10.42 -0.39
CA SER A 217 13.54 -11.55 -0.68
C SER A 217 13.13 -12.88 -0.04
N ASP A 218 12.58 -12.90 1.17
CA ASP A 218 12.25 -14.17 1.85
C ASP A 218 11.02 -14.85 1.24
N LEU A 219 9.99 -14.06 0.91
CA LEU A 219 8.80 -14.57 0.22
C LEU A 219 9.12 -14.99 -1.21
N THR A 220 10.02 -14.26 -1.88
CA THR A 220 10.52 -14.63 -3.21
C THR A 220 11.16 -16.02 -3.17
N ALA A 221 12.15 -16.22 -2.30
CA ALA A 221 12.86 -17.50 -2.16
C ALA A 221 11.93 -18.66 -1.77
N ALA A 222 10.96 -18.40 -0.88
CA ALA A 222 9.95 -19.37 -0.48
C ALA A 222 9.10 -19.86 -1.65
N LEU A 223 8.61 -18.94 -2.49
CA LEU A 223 7.79 -19.28 -3.65
C LEU A 223 8.59 -19.96 -4.75
N GLU A 224 9.82 -19.51 -5.01
CA GLU A 224 10.75 -20.17 -5.96
C GLU A 224 11.01 -21.62 -5.56
N ARG A 225 11.30 -21.85 -4.26
CA ARG A 225 11.52 -23.19 -3.73
C ARG A 225 10.28 -24.07 -3.87
N ALA A 226 9.11 -23.56 -3.51
CA ALA A 226 7.86 -24.29 -3.64
C ALA A 226 7.59 -24.71 -5.10
N LEU A 227 7.84 -23.81 -6.06
CA LEU A 227 7.69 -24.10 -7.48
C LEU A 227 8.71 -25.13 -7.98
N ALA A 228 9.98 -25.02 -7.56
CA ALA A 228 11.03 -25.97 -7.96
C ALA A 228 10.77 -27.39 -7.44
N GLU A 229 10.28 -27.53 -6.21
CA GLU A 229 9.94 -28.82 -5.60
C GLU A 229 8.62 -29.39 -6.17
N GLY A 230 7.60 -28.55 -6.35
CA GLY A 230 6.25 -28.97 -6.77
C GLY A 230 6.08 -29.17 -8.28
N LEU A 231 6.91 -28.53 -9.10
CA LEU A 231 6.86 -28.52 -10.57
C LEU A 231 8.27 -28.62 -11.19
N PRO A 232 9.00 -29.72 -10.93
CA PRO A 232 10.39 -29.86 -11.37
C PRO A 232 10.52 -29.74 -12.89
N GLY A 233 11.54 -29.00 -13.33
CA GLY A 233 11.85 -28.79 -14.75
C GLY A 233 10.97 -27.76 -15.46
N LYS A 234 10.03 -27.10 -14.77
CA LYS A 234 9.28 -25.96 -15.34
C LYS A 234 10.07 -24.66 -15.16
N ARG A 235 10.08 -23.83 -16.21
CA ARG A 235 10.62 -22.46 -16.13
C ARG A 235 9.73 -21.63 -15.22
N ALA A 236 10.28 -21.13 -14.12
CA ALA A 236 9.61 -20.27 -13.17
C ALA A 236 10.45 -19.03 -12.89
N ARG A 237 9.78 -17.91 -12.66
CA ARG A 237 10.37 -16.65 -12.22
C ARG A 237 9.48 -16.02 -11.15
N VAL A 238 10.09 -15.54 -10.07
CA VAL A 238 9.40 -14.82 -9.01
C VAL A 238 10.05 -13.45 -8.87
N ASP A 239 9.26 -12.38 -8.95
CA ASP A 239 9.75 -11.01 -8.81
C ASP A 239 8.91 -10.28 -7.75
N ALA A 240 9.57 -9.53 -6.87
CA ALA A 240 8.89 -8.59 -5.99
C ALA A 240 8.83 -7.21 -6.64
N LEU A 241 7.62 -6.69 -6.87
CA LEU A 241 7.44 -5.34 -7.45
C LEU A 241 7.94 -4.25 -6.48
N GLY A 242 7.95 -4.54 -5.19
CA GLY A 242 8.60 -3.74 -4.16
C GLY A 242 8.15 -2.28 -4.18
N TYR A 243 9.09 -1.36 -4.38
CA TYR A 243 8.82 0.08 -4.31
C TYR A 243 8.29 0.71 -5.59
N MET A 244 8.33 -0.01 -6.72
CA MET A 244 7.92 0.58 -8.00
C MET A 244 6.46 1.04 -8.00
N PRO A 245 5.47 0.24 -7.54
CA PRO A 245 4.07 0.67 -7.57
C PRO A 245 3.78 1.99 -6.84
N ARG A 246 4.53 2.31 -5.78
CA ARG A 246 4.27 3.49 -4.93
C ARG A 246 5.10 4.73 -5.29
N GLY A 247 6.00 4.63 -6.26
CA GLY A 247 6.96 5.69 -6.58
C GLY A 247 7.29 5.81 -8.06
N TYR A 248 6.56 5.12 -8.94
CA TYR A 248 6.85 5.12 -10.36
C TYR A 248 6.45 6.45 -11.01
N ILE A 249 7.45 7.21 -11.44
CA ILE A 249 7.28 8.52 -12.10
C ILE A 249 6.49 8.44 -13.41
N GLY A 250 6.46 7.28 -14.07
CA GLY A 250 5.81 7.11 -15.38
C GLY A 250 4.31 6.82 -15.31
N ALA A 251 3.74 6.56 -14.12
CA ALA A 251 2.30 6.31 -13.94
C ALA A 251 1.79 7.12 -12.74
N ILE A 252 1.37 8.34 -13.03
CA ILE A 252 0.64 9.20 -12.09
C ILE A 252 -0.74 9.41 -12.70
N ASN A 253 -1.74 8.76 -12.12
CA ASN A 253 -3.10 8.87 -12.62
C ASN A 253 -3.63 10.29 -12.35
N ALA A 254 -4.24 10.92 -13.36
CA ALA A 254 -4.69 12.30 -13.25
C ALA A 254 -5.86 12.48 -12.25
N VAL A 255 -6.73 11.47 -12.12
CA VAL A 255 -7.82 11.47 -11.13
C VAL A 255 -7.23 11.35 -9.72
N ASP A 256 -6.33 10.39 -9.52
CA ASP A 256 -5.65 10.17 -8.23
C ASP A 256 -4.88 11.42 -7.76
N ALA A 257 -4.11 12.04 -8.66
CA ALA A 257 -3.37 13.26 -8.36
C ALA A 257 -4.30 14.43 -8.01
N LYS A 258 -5.43 14.55 -8.73
CA LYS A 258 -6.43 15.58 -8.44
C LYS A 258 -7.10 15.33 -7.09
N GLU A 259 -7.53 14.10 -6.82
CA GLU A 259 -8.20 13.74 -5.56
C GLU A 259 -7.25 13.85 -4.36
N ALA A 260 -5.97 13.53 -4.52
CA ALA A 260 -4.93 13.76 -3.52
C ALA A 260 -4.77 15.27 -3.20
N PHE A 261 -4.75 16.11 -4.24
CA PHE A 261 -4.69 17.56 -4.08
C PHE A 261 -5.94 18.10 -3.37
N ASP A 262 -7.13 17.68 -3.82
CA ASP A 262 -8.40 18.10 -3.24
C ASP A 262 -8.53 17.64 -1.77
N ALA A 263 -8.08 16.43 -1.44
CA ALA A 263 -8.06 15.93 -0.07
C ALA A 263 -7.15 16.77 0.83
N GLY A 264 -5.99 17.20 0.33
CA GLY A 264 -5.10 18.12 1.04
C GLY A 264 -5.73 19.50 1.27
N ALA A 265 -6.41 20.05 0.26
CA ALA A 265 -7.15 21.31 0.41
C ALA A 265 -8.30 21.19 1.42
N PHE A 266 -9.08 20.12 1.33
CA PHE A 266 -10.20 19.86 2.24
C PHE A 266 -9.74 19.59 3.67
N ALA A 267 -8.54 19.01 3.89
CA ALA A 267 -7.96 18.86 5.22
C ALA A 267 -7.78 20.21 5.95
N VAL A 268 -7.51 21.30 5.22
CA VAL A 268 -7.45 22.65 5.78
C VAL A 268 -8.84 23.12 6.22
N GLU A 269 -9.89 22.81 5.46
CA GLU A 269 -11.27 23.10 5.87
C GLU A 269 -11.67 22.31 7.12
N VAL A 270 -11.27 21.02 7.20
CA VAL A 270 -11.50 20.17 8.38
C VAL A 270 -10.77 20.70 9.61
N ALA A 271 -9.57 21.25 9.45
CA ALA A 271 -8.86 21.93 10.53
C ALA A 271 -9.67 23.12 11.07
N GLY A 272 -10.25 23.94 10.18
CA GLY A 272 -11.15 25.05 10.55
C GLY A 272 -12.44 24.60 11.25
N GLN A 273 -12.82 23.32 11.12
CA GLN A 273 -13.96 22.71 11.80
C GLN A 273 -13.57 21.99 13.11
N GLY A 274 -12.34 22.20 13.61
CA GLY A 274 -11.87 21.65 14.88
C GLY A 274 -11.24 20.26 14.80
N GLY A 275 -10.89 19.77 13.61
CA GLY A 275 -10.21 18.48 13.43
C GLY A 275 -11.13 17.35 12.92
N GLY A 276 -10.56 16.18 12.68
CA GLY A 276 -11.24 15.00 12.12
C GLY A 276 -10.41 14.27 11.06
N SER A 277 -10.96 13.24 10.46
CA SER A 277 -10.34 12.52 9.34
C SER A 277 -10.99 12.93 8.03
N VAL A 278 -10.18 13.12 6.98
CA VAL A 278 -10.67 13.27 5.62
C VAL A 278 -10.90 11.88 5.02
N ALA A 279 -12.04 11.69 4.36
CA ALA A 279 -12.36 10.47 3.65
C ALA A 279 -12.87 10.77 2.22
N LEU A 280 -12.48 9.92 1.27
CA LEU A 280 -12.98 9.94 -0.10
C LEU A 280 -14.10 8.89 -0.22
N GLN A 281 -15.32 9.33 -0.51
CA GLN A 281 -16.49 8.46 -0.65
C GLN A 281 -17.20 8.71 -1.98
N HIS A 282 -17.78 7.69 -2.60
CA HIS A 282 -18.54 7.77 -3.83
C HIS A 282 -20.03 7.90 -3.52
N ASP A 283 -20.66 8.99 -3.96
CA ASP A 283 -22.08 9.27 -3.68
C ASP A 283 -23.06 8.58 -4.66
N GLY A 284 -22.54 7.70 -5.51
CA GLY A 284 -23.26 7.07 -6.62
C GLY A 284 -23.09 7.79 -7.95
N SER A 285 -22.55 9.02 -7.97
CA SER A 285 -22.26 9.79 -9.17
C SER A 285 -20.80 10.25 -9.29
N LYS A 286 -20.16 10.59 -8.17
CA LYS A 286 -18.78 11.06 -8.13
C LYS A 286 -18.14 10.81 -6.76
N THR A 287 -16.83 10.87 -6.71
CA THR A 287 -16.07 10.98 -5.46
C THR A 287 -16.37 12.33 -4.80
N VAL A 288 -16.66 12.30 -3.51
CA VAL A 288 -16.84 13.45 -2.62
C VAL A 288 -15.93 13.30 -1.41
N LEU A 289 -15.44 14.43 -0.92
CA LEU A 289 -14.66 14.50 0.31
C LEU A 289 -15.59 14.71 1.50
N LYS A 290 -15.41 13.93 2.55
CA LYS A 290 -16.15 14.07 3.81
C LYS A 290 -15.23 14.15 5.00
N LYS A 291 -15.67 14.88 6.00
CA LYS A 291 -15.13 14.81 7.35
C LYS A 291 -15.79 13.64 8.07
N VAL A 292 -14.97 12.73 8.58
CA VAL A 292 -15.39 11.61 9.42
C VAL A 292 -14.65 11.68 10.77
N PRO A 293 -15.10 10.94 11.80
CA PRO A 293 -14.33 10.79 13.05
C PRO A 293 -12.91 10.25 12.80
N LEU A 294 -11.99 10.53 13.74
CA LEU A 294 -10.60 10.05 13.68
C LEU A 294 -10.47 8.53 13.88
#